data_AF-A0AA96UYI1-F1
#
_entry.id   AF-A0AA96UYI1-F1
#
_cell.length_a   1.000
_cell.length_b   1.000
_cell.length_c   1.000
_cell.angle_alpha   90.00
_cell.angle_beta   90.00
_cell.angle_gamma   90.00
#
_symmetry.space_group_name_H-M   'P 1'
#
loop_
_entity.id
_entity.type
_entity.pdbx_description
1 polymer ?
#
loop_
_entity_poly.entity_id
_entity_poly.type
_entity_poly.pdbx_seq_one_letter_code
_entity_poly.pdbx_strand_id
1 'polypeptide(L)'
;MAISEQEARQLVAEYQEYQRNVEALSGQLEMVRNTLTGCDSSISTITALKEAAASKTSESVIPVGSGCFVHAEIRDFSKVIVNIGSGANVEKNVDDALSFLTERKGKLEKMIQELNESLAQILQRMREIESQLN
;
A
#
# COMPACT_ATOMS: atom_id res chain seq x y z
N MET A 1 -5.54 -6.61 -45.54
CA MET A 1 -5.50 -8.09 -45.57
C MET A 1 -6.49 -8.54 -44.52
N ALA A 2 -7.46 -9.40 -44.85
CA ALA A 2 -8.37 -9.93 -43.85
C ALA A 2 -7.58 -10.87 -42.93
N ILE A 3 -7.63 -10.63 -41.63
CA ILE A 3 -7.01 -11.49 -40.62
C ILE A 3 -7.62 -12.88 -40.74
N SER A 4 -6.79 -13.92 -40.68
CA SER A 4 -7.31 -15.29 -40.75
C SER A 4 -8.12 -15.61 -39.49
N GLU A 5 -9.12 -16.47 -39.60
CA GLU A 5 -9.96 -16.88 -38.46
C GLU A 5 -9.13 -17.49 -37.31
N GLN A 6 -7.99 -18.09 -37.63
CA GLN A 6 -7.04 -18.62 -36.65
C GLN A 6 -6.28 -17.52 -35.91
N GLU A 7 -5.80 -16.50 -36.61
CA GLU A 7 -5.12 -15.33 -36.01
C GLU A 7 -6.08 -14.51 -35.13
N ALA A 8 -7.33 -14.31 -35.58
CA ALA A 8 -8.34 -13.61 -34.79
C ALA A 8 -8.64 -14.33 -33.46
N ARG A 9 -8.74 -15.67 -33.49
CA ARG A 9 -8.90 -16.48 -32.27
C ARG A 9 -7.72 -16.36 -31.30
N GLN A 10 -6.49 -16.31 -31.82
CA GLN A 10 -5.29 -16.15 -30.99
C GLN A 10 -5.26 -14.78 -30.31
N LEU A 11 -5.54 -13.71 -31.06
CA LEU A 11 -5.61 -12.35 -30.54
C LEU A 11 -6.66 -12.18 -29.44
N VAL A 12 -7.84 -12.80 -29.60
CA VAL A 12 -8.89 -12.79 -28.56
C VAL A 12 -8.42 -13.53 -27.29
N ALA A 13 -7.74 -14.67 -27.44
CA ALA A 13 -7.21 -15.41 -26.29
C ALA A 13 -6.15 -14.60 -25.53
N GLU A 14 -5.23 -13.94 -26.25
CA GLU A 14 -4.21 -13.07 -25.68
C GLU A 14 -4.83 -11.86 -24.97
N TYR A 15 -5.84 -11.22 -25.59
CA TYR A 15 -6.57 -10.12 -24.96
C TYR A 15 -7.21 -10.52 -23.63
N GLN A 16 -7.87 -11.68 -23.59
CA GLN A 16 -8.47 -12.21 -22.36
C GLN A 16 -7.43 -12.51 -21.28
N GLU A 17 -6.22 -12.92 -21.66
CA GLU A 17 -5.12 -13.11 -20.72
C GLU A 17 -4.65 -11.78 -20.13
N TYR A 18 -4.43 -10.76 -20.96
CA TYR A 18 -4.09 -9.43 -20.49
C TYR A 18 -5.17 -8.82 -19.59
N GLN A 19 -6.44 -9.05 -19.89
CA GLN A 19 -7.54 -8.61 -19.03
C GLN A 19 -7.44 -9.20 -17.62
N ARG A 20 -7.19 -10.51 -17.50
CA ARG A 20 -6.96 -11.16 -16.18
C ARG A 20 -5.75 -10.59 -15.46
N ASN A 21 -4.68 -10.28 -16.19
CA ASN A 21 -3.47 -9.67 -15.62
C ASN A 21 -3.74 -8.25 -15.10
N VAL A 22 -4.54 -7.45 -15.82
CA VAL A 22 -4.96 -6.10 -15.38
C VAL A 22 -5.75 -6.17 -14.08
N GLU A 23 -6.71 -7.11 -13.97
CA GLU A 23 -7.50 -7.30 -12.75
C GLU A 23 -6.61 -7.67 -11.56
N ALA A 24 -5.68 -8.61 -11.76
CA ALA A 24 -4.74 -9.03 -10.72
C ALA A 24 -3.81 -7.89 -10.27
N LEU A 25 -3.22 -7.14 -11.20
CA LEU A 25 -2.33 -6.02 -10.88
C LEU A 25 -3.07 -4.85 -10.23
N SER A 26 -4.32 -4.60 -10.63
CA SER A 26 -5.15 -3.57 -10.00
C SER A 26 -5.47 -3.91 -8.55
N GLY A 27 -5.78 -5.18 -8.25
CA GLY A 27 -5.99 -5.64 -6.87
C GLY A 27 -4.72 -5.54 -6.02
N GLN A 28 -3.55 -5.87 -6.58
CA GLN A 28 -2.28 -5.66 -5.89
C GLN A 28 -2.01 -4.18 -5.62
N LEU A 29 -2.23 -3.32 -6.61
CA LEU A 29 -2.06 -1.87 -6.46
C LEU A 29 -2.93 -1.29 -5.34
N GLU A 30 -4.18 -1.75 -5.23
CA GLU A 30 -5.07 -1.35 -4.14
C GLU A 30 -4.54 -1.79 -2.77
N MET A 31 -4.06 -3.03 -2.65
CA MET A 31 -3.46 -3.53 -1.42
C MET A 31 -2.23 -2.71 -0.98
N VAL A 32 -1.36 -2.35 -1.94
CA VAL A 32 -0.18 -1.51 -1.65
C VAL A 32 -0.60 -0.11 -1.23
N ARG A 33 -1.60 0.50 -1.88
CA ARG A 33 -2.15 1.81 -1.50
C ARG A 33 -2.73 1.80 -0.09
N ASN A 34 -3.51 0.79 0.27
CA ASN A 34 -4.06 0.64 1.61
C ASN A 34 -2.94 0.53 2.66
N THR A 35 -1.88 -0.21 2.34
CA THR A 35 -0.70 -0.33 3.20
C THR A 35 0.02 1.03 3.36
N LEU A 36 0.15 1.80 2.27
CA LEU A 36 0.72 3.14 2.30
C LEU A 36 -0.10 4.09 3.18
N THR A 37 -1.43 4.09 3.07
CA THR A 37 -2.30 4.87 3.94
C THR A 37 -2.13 4.51 5.42
N GLY A 38 -2.00 3.22 5.75
CA GLY A 38 -1.69 2.77 7.11
C GLY A 38 -0.31 3.26 7.60
N CYS A 39 0.68 3.31 6.71
CA CYS A 39 2.01 3.86 7.01
C CYS A 39 1.93 5.36 7.32
N ASP A 40 1.23 6.14 6.48
CA ASP A 40 1.02 7.58 6.67
C ASP A 40 0.29 7.89 7.99
N SER A 41 -0.77 7.12 8.29
CA SER A 41 -1.48 7.27 9.56
C SER A 41 -0.56 6.99 10.75
N SER A 42 0.29 5.96 10.66
CA SER A 42 1.23 5.62 11.73
C SER A 42 2.26 6.74 11.95
N ILE A 43 2.82 7.30 10.86
CA ILE A 43 3.75 8.44 10.92
C ILE A 43 3.09 9.65 11.59
N SER A 44 1.85 9.97 11.18
CA SER A 44 1.10 11.09 11.74
C SER A 44 0.82 10.90 13.24
N THR A 45 0.37 9.72 13.65
CA THR A 45 0.12 9.42 15.08
C THR A 45 1.39 9.48 15.91
N ILE A 46 2.51 8.91 15.44
CA ILE A 46 3.79 8.96 16.16
C ILE A 46 4.31 10.40 16.29
N THR A 47 4.13 11.22 15.24
CA THR A 47 4.50 12.64 15.27
C THR A 47 3.66 13.41 16.30
N ALA A 48 2.34 13.20 16.30
CA ALA A 48 1.45 13.81 17.29
C ALA A 48 1.78 13.36 18.73
N LEU A 49 2.17 12.10 18.93
CA LEU A 49 2.64 11.60 20.23
C LEU A 49 3.91 12.32 20.69
N LYS A 50 4.86 12.57 19.78
CA LYS A 50 6.08 13.33 20.09
C LYS A 50 5.76 14.75 20.57
N GLU A 51 4.79 15.39 19.95
CA GLU A 51 4.33 16.73 20.33
C GLU A 51 3.58 16.73 21.68
N ALA A 52 2.70 15.73 21.90
CA ALA A 52 1.96 15.56 23.15
C ALA A 52 2.88 15.28 24.36
N ALA A 53 4.04 14.65 24.13
CA ALA A 53 5.05 14.46 25.16
C ALA A 53 5.53 15.80 25.76
N ALA A 54 5.59 16.86 24.95
CA ALA A 54 5.98 18.19 25.41
C ALA A 54 4.89 18.88 26.26
N SER A 55 3.61 18.54 26.03
CA SER A 55 2.48 19.10 26.77
C SER A 55 2.07 18.28 28.01
N LYS A 56 2.81 17.20 28.35
CA LYS A 56 2.54 16.29 29.48
C LYS A 56 1.14 15.67 29.48
N THR A 57 0.50 15.57 28.31
CA THR A 57 -0.81 14.92 28.18
C THR A 57 -0.58 13.42 28.01
N SER A 58 -0.69 12.65 29.10
CA SER A 58 -0.49 11.19 29.11
C SER A 58 -1.78 10.39 28.95
N GLU A 59 -2.94 11.02 29.15
CA GLU A 59 -4.25 10.36 29.04
C GLU A 59 -4.66 10.15 27.57
N SER A 60 -5.10 8.93 27.27
CA SER A 60 -5.62 8.54 25.97
C SER A 60 -6.79 7.56 26.13
N VAL A 61 -7.50 7.31 25.04
CA VAL A 61 -8.52 6.28 24.96
C VAL A 61 -8.13 5.25 23.91
N ILE A 62 -8.24 3.97 24.27
CA ILE A 62 -7.93 2.85 23.38
C ILE A 62 -9.26 2.24 22.92
N PRO A 63 -9.52 2.14 21.60
CA PRO A 63 -10.69 1.42 21.11
C PRO A 63 -10.51 -0.08 21.35
N VAL A 64 -11.54 -0.72 21.95
CA VAL A 64 -11.55 -2.17 22.20
C VAL A 64 -12.55 -2.93 21.32
N GLY A 65 -13.31 -2.22 20.47
CA GLY A 65 -14.26 -2.79 19.51
C GLY A 65 -15.72 -2.37 19.79
N SER A 66 -16.61 -2.57 18.82
CA SER A 66 -18.07 -2.29 18.93
C SER A 66 -18.44 -0.88 19.44
N GLY A 67 -17.59 0.12 19.17
CA GLY A 67 -17.79 1.49 19.69
C GLY A 67 -17.45 1.67 21.17
N CYS A 68 -16.82 0.68 21.82
CA CYS A 68 -16.34 0.75 23.19
C CYS A 68 -14.88 1.23 23.26
N PHE A 69 -14.59 2.02 24.29
CA PHE A 69 -13.29 2.63 24.54
C PHE A 69 -12.89 2.44 26.01
N VAL A 70 -11.59 2.30 26.27
CA VAL A 70 -11.03 2.26 27.62
C VAL A 70 -10.04 3.40 27.82
N HIS A 71 -10.06 4.02 28.99
CA HIS A 71 -9.05 5.00 29.38
C HIS A 71 -7.70 4.32 29.60
N ALA A 72 -6.64 4.95 29.12
CA ALA A 72 -5.27 4.48 29.28
C ALA A 72 -4.31 5.66 29.46
N GLU A 73 -3.14 5.38 30.04
CA GLU A 73 -2.08 6.35 30.18
C GLU A 73 -0.81 5.87 29.43
N ILE A 74 -0.22 6.76 28.65
CA ILE A 74 1.04 6.51 27.94
C ILE A 74 2.20 6.71 28.92
N ARG A 75 2.91 5.61 29.22
CA ARG A 75 4.02 5.60 30.18
C ARG A 75 5.34 6.08 29.61
N ASP A 76 5.59 5.82 28.33
CA ASP A 76 6.84 6.19 27.66
C ASP A 76 6.54 6.71 26.26
N PHE A 77 6.73 8.01 26.08
CA PHE A 77 6.54 8.70 24.80
C PHE A 77 7.76 8.60 23.88
N SER A 78 8.90 8.14 24.40
CA SER A 78 10.15 8.08 23.64
C SER A 78 10.27 6.79 22.82
N LYS A 79 9.42 5.79 23.07
CA LYS A 79 9.52 4.44 22.52
C LYS A 79 8.29 4.04 21.72
N VAL A 80 8.53 3.34 20.61
CA VAL A 80 7.51 2.75 19.74
C VAL A 80 7.94 1.34 19.35
N ILE A 81 7.01 0.39 19.44
CA ILE A 81 7.22 -0.96 18.92
C ILE A 81 6.88 -0.97 17.44
N VAL A 82 7.85 -1.33 16.61
CA VAL A 82 7.73 -1.33 15.16
C VAL A 82 7.88 -2.74 14.63
N ASN A 83 6.94 -3.15 13.78
CA ASN A 83 7.05 -4.41 13.04
C ASN A 83 8.07 -4.28 11.90
N ILE A 84 9.05 -5.20 11.87
CA ILE A 84 10.11 -5.23 10.85
C ILE A 84 9.91 -6.34 9.82
N GLY A 85 8.78 -7.04 9.86
CA GLY A 85 8.49 -8.20 9.02
C GLY A 85 8.89 -9.52 9.66
N SER A 86 8.62 -10.63 8.95
CA SER A 86 8.99 -12.00 9.36
C SER A 86 8.54 -12.39 10.78
N GLY A 87 7.41 -11.85 11.24
CA GLY A 87 6.89 -12.09 12.60
C GLY A 87 7.68 -11.42 13.73
N ALA A 88 8.63 -10.54 13.41
CA ALA A 88 9.46 -9.85 14.39
C ALA A 88 9.04 -8.39 14.62
N ASN A 89 9.10 -7.98 15.88
CA ASN A 89 8.88 -6.60 16.32
C ASN A 89 10.10 -6.13 17.09
N VAL A 90 10.43 -4.85 16.95
CA VAL A 90 11.56 -4.23 17.66
C VAL A 90 11.10 -2.93 18.29
N GLU A 91 11.62 -2.65 19.48
CA GLU A 91 11.45 -1.35 20.10
C GLU A 91 12.43 -0.35 19.48
N LYS A 92 11.90 0.78 19.02
CA LYS A 92 12.68 1.91 18.49
C LYS A 92 12.37 3.16 19.29
N ASN A 93 13.31 4.11 19.31
CA ASN A 93 12.93 5.45 19.72
C ASN A 93 12.04 6.10 18.64
N VAL A 94 11.34 7.17 18.99
CA VAL A 94 10.41 7.87 18.08
C VAL A 94 11.07 8.28 16.76
N ASP A 95 12.28 8.85 16.81
CA ASP A 95 12.96 9.36 15.61
C ASP A 95 13.38 8.22 14.67
N ASP A 96 13.90 7.12 15.22
CA ASP A 96 14.24 5.92 14.48
C ASP A 96 13.00 5.24 13.90
N ALA A 97 11.87 5.26 14.62
CA ALA A 97 10.60 4.73 14.14
C ALA A 97 10.07 5.57 12.95
N LEU A 98 10.12 6.90 13.05
CA LEU A 98 9.72 7.81 11.97
C LEU A 98 10.62 7.64 10.74
N SER A 99 11.93 7.56 10.93
CA SER A 99 12.89 7.31 9.85
C SER A 99 12.60 5.98 9.14
N PHE A 100 12.38 4.91 9.92
CA PHE A 100 12.06 3.59 9.38
C PHE A 100 10.74 3.56 8.61
N LEU A 101 9.68 4.21 9.12
CA LEU A 101 8.39 4.29 8.44
C LEU A 101 8.48 5.15 7.18
N THR A 102 9.30 6.21 7.18
CA THR A 102 9.55 7.04 5.99
C THR A 102 10.26 6.26 4.90
N GLU A 103 11.27 5.45 5.25
CA GLU A 103 11.92 4.55 4.29
C GLU A 103 10.94 3.51 3.73
N ARG A 104 10.10 2.92 4.61
CA ARG A 104 9.05 1.98 4.20
C ARG A 104 8.04 2.64 3.25
N LYS A 105 7.62 3.86 3.55
CA LYS A 105 6.75 4.67 2.67
C LYS A 105 7.37 4.83 1.28
N GLY A 106 8.64 5.23 1.19
CA GLY A 106 9.31 5.39 -0.10
C GLY A 106 9.37 4.09 -0.92
N LYS A 107 9.53 2.93 -0.26
CA LYS A 107 9.47 1.62 -0.92
C LYS A 107 8.07 1.31 -1.48
N LEU A 108 7.02 1.63 -0.72
CA LEU A 108 5.63 1.45 -1.16
C LEU A 108 5.28 2.38 -2.33
N GLU A 109 5.71 3.64 -2.28
CA GLU A 109 5.52 4.60 -3.37
C GLU A 109 6.20 4.14 -4.66
N LYS A 110 7.44 3.63 -4.56
CA LYS A 110 8.15 3.05 -5.70
C LYS A 110 7.41 1.83 -6.27
N MET A 111 6.93 0.93 -5.42
CA MET A 111 6.14 -0.23 -5.85
C MET A 111 4.86 0.18 -6.57
N ILE A 112 4.18 1.24 -6.09
CA ILE A 112 3.02 1.82 -6.78
C ILE A 112 3.39 2.32 -8.17
N GLN A 113 4.53 3.01 -8.32
CA GLN A 113 5.01 3.47 -9.63
C GLN A 113 5.23 2.29 -10.59
N GLU A 114 5.98 1.27 -10.16
CA GLU A 114 6.28 0.06 -10.93
C GLU A 114 5.00 -0.68 -11.37
N LEU A 115 4.00 -0.78 -10.49
CA LEU A 115 2.71 -1.40 -10.80
C LEU A 115 1.89 -0.59 -11.83
N ASN A 116 1.88 0.74 -11.71
CA ASN A 116 1.20 1.61 -12.68
C ASN A 116 1.87 1.55 -14.06
N GLU A 117 3.19 1.51 -14.13
CA GLU A 117 3.93 1.35 -15.37
C GLU A 117 3.60 0.01 -16.05
N SER A 118 3.57 -1.07 -15.27
CA SER A 118 3.19 -2.40 -15.76
C SER A 118 1.75 -2.43 -16.29
N LEU A 119 0.81 -1.83 -15.56
CA LEU A 119 -0.58 -1.68 -16.01
C LEU A 119 -0.67 -0.88 -17.32
N ALA A 120 0.04 0.24 -17.42
CA ALA A 120 0.03 1.08 -18.62
C ALA A 120 0.56 0.32 -19.85
N GLN A 121 1.61 -0.48 -19.69
CA GLN A 121 2.16 -1.32 -20.76
C GLN A 121 1.15 -2.38 -21.22
N ILE A 122 0.50 -3.09 -20.29
CA ILE A 122 -0.48 -4.13 -20.64
C ILE A 122 -1.69 -3.50 -21.34
N LEU A 123 -2.21 -2.39 -20.83
CA LEU A 123 -3.33 -1.67 -21.45
C LEU A 123 -2.99 -1.16 -22.85
N GLN A 124 -1.74 -0.78 -23.10
CA GLN A 124 -1.28 -0.41 -24.43
C GLN A 124 -1.28 -1.62 -25.39
N ARG A 125 -0.82 -2.79 -24.94
CA ARG A 125 -0.88 -4.04 -25.74
C ARG A 125 -2.32 -4.45 -26.06
N MET A 126 -3.23 -4.33 -25.10
CA MET A 126 -4.65 -4.60 -25.31
C MET A 126 -5.26 -3.70 -26.40
N ARG A 127 -4.93 -2.40 -26.39
CA ARG A 127 -5.38 -1.46 -27.45
C ARG A 127 -4.82 -1.80 -28.82
N GLU A 128 -3.56 -2.25 -28.89
CA GLU A 128 -2.95 -2.72 -30.14
C GLU A 128 -3.69 -3.93 -30.72
N ILE A 129 -4.09 -4.88 -29.86
CA ILE A 129 -4.88 -6.05 -30.25
C ILE A 129 -6.28 -5.63 -30.74
N GLU A 130 -6.98 -4.75 -30.02
CA GLU A 130 -8.29 -4.22 -30.44
C GLU A 130 -8.20 -3.53 -31.81
N SER A 131 -7.14 -2.75 -32.06
CA SER A 131 -6.94 -2.10 -33.35
C SER A 131 -6.65 -3.08 -34.49
N GLN A 132 -6.11 -4.27 -34.19
CA GLN A 132 -5.89 -5.29 -35.20
C GLN A 132 -7.18 -6.05 -35.50
N LEU A 133 -8.02 -6.30 -34.49
CA LEU A 133 -9.28 -7.02 -34.64
C LEU A 133 -10.38 -6.23 -35.37
N ASN A 134 -10.30 -4.89 -35.39
CA ASN A 134 -11.19 -3.98 -36.13
C ASN A 134 -10.78 -3.81 -37.60
#